data_AF-A0A979EWI3-F1
#
_entry.id   AF-A0A979EWI3-F1
#
_cell.length_a   1.000
_cell.length_b   1.000
_cell.length_c   1.000
_cell.angle_alpha   90.00
_cell.angle_beta   90.00
_cell.angle_gamma   90.00
#
_symmetry.space_group_name_H-M   'P 1'
#
loop_
_entity.id
_entity.type
_entity.pdbx_description
1 polymer ?
#
loop_
_entity_poly.entity_id
_entity_poly.type
_entity_poly.pdbx_seq_one_letter_code
_entity_poly.pdbx_strand_id
1 'polypeptide(L)'
;MEAVMVKSLLAPFRKFTSCVTETLQKDIRGSEGQRTKLMDHNPTVLRADQAERERERKLREARNMEKNAERAAMRAHFRRKYQLPTNAEDSKRVRAAVGKVVLPHHLSKMVQSKTPVKERSSLLSVFKNLSFRQDFTHNTQRNATSKR
;
A
#
# COMPACT_ATOMS: atom_id res chain seq x y z
N MET A 1 42.19 -5.43 41.22
CA MET A 1 41.03 -6.31 40.96
C MET A 1 40.35 -5.77 39.72
N GLU A 2 40.97 -6.00 38.56
CA GLU A 2 40.75 -7.15 37.67
C GLU A 2 39.59 -6.86 36.71
N ALA A 3 39.96 -6.74 35.44
CA ALA A 3 39.11 -6.35 34.33
C ALA A 3 38.04 -7.40 34.06
N VAL A 4 36.77 -6.97 33.98
CA VAL A 4 35.67 -7.85 33.59
C VAL A 4 35.78 -8.14 32.09
N MET A 5 36.31 -9.32 31.85
CA MET A 5 36.44 -10.04 30.59
C MET A 5 35.10 -10.09 29.82
N VAL A 6 34.92 -9.20 28.86
CA VAL A 6 33.83 -9.28 27.86
C VAL A 6 34.19 -10.39 26.86
N LYS A 7 33.83 -11.62 27.21
CA LYS A 7 33.83 -12.78 26.31
C LYS A 7 32.39 -13.07 25.87
N SER A 8 32.25 -13.48 24.60
CA SER A 8 31.03 -13.72 23.80
C SER A 8 30.59 -12.45 23.04
N LEU A 9 30.60 -12.42 21.71
CA LEU A 9 29.98 -13.39 20.79
C LEU A 9 30.88 -13.64 19.58
N LEU A 10 31.54 -14.80 19.56
CA LEU A 10 32.22 -15.32 18.37
C LEU A 10 31.19 -16.06 17.49
N ALA A 11 30.27 -15.33 16.89
CA ALA A 11 29.51 -15.86 15.76
C ALA A 11 30.32 -15.54 14.49
N PRO A 12 30.76 -16.53 13.70
CA PRO A 12 31.41 -16.21 12.43
C PRO A 12 30.38 -15.51 11.55
N PHE A 13 30.64 -14.24 11.27
CA PHE A 13 29.93 -13.50 10.26
C PHE A 13 30.05 -14.30 8.97
N ARG A 14 28.92 -14.84 8.49
CA ARG A 14 28.87 -15.50 7.19
C ARG A 14 29.21 -14.43 6.16
N LYS A 15 30.45 -14.46 5.65
CA LYS A 15 30.84 -13.63 4.52
C LYS A 15 30.01 -14.11 3.33
N PHE A 16 28.92 -13.41 3.03
CA PHE A 16 28.26 -13.57 1.74
C PHE A 16 29.23 -13.02 0.69
N THR A 17 29.92 -13.92 -0.01
CA THR A 17 30.63 -13.58 -1.24
C THR A 17 29.57 -13.23 -2.27
N SER A 18 29.19 -11.95 -2.33
CA SER A 18 28.39 -11.43 -3.43
C SER A 18 29.23 -11.58 -4.69
N CYS A 19 28.83 -12.47 -5.59
CA CYS A 19 29.37 -12.50 -6.95
C CYS A 19 28.93 -11.22 -7.66
N VAL A 20 29.70 -10.15 -7.48
CA VAL A 20 29.68 -9.00 -8.38
C VAL A 20 30.22 -9.52 -9.70
N THR A 21 29.42 -9.38 -10.75
CA THR A 21 29.81 -9.74 -12.11
C THR A 21 30.81 -8.68 -12.59
N GLU A 22 32.09 -8.88 -12.31
CA GLU A 22 33.16 -8.06 -12.86
C GLU A 22 33.25 -8.35 -14.37
N THR A 23 33.09 -7.31 -15.18
CA THR A 23 33.41 -7.34 -16.60
C THR A 23 34.94 -7.40 -16.73
N LEU A 24 35.48 -8.60 -16.89
CA LEU A 24 36.89 -8.84 -17.19
C LEU A 24 37.32 -8.08 -18.46
N GLN A 25 38.18 -7.07 -18.29
CA GLN A 25 39.07 -6.59 -19.34
C GLN A 25 40.02 -7.74 -19.72
N LYS A 26 40.14 -7.98 -21.03
CA LYS A 26 40.99 -9.00 -21.63
C LYS A 26 42.47 -8.64 -21.45
N ASP A 27 43.20 -9.46 -20.72
CA ASP A 27 44.64 -9.62 -20.92
C ASP A 27 44.93 -10.96 -21.61
N ILE A 28 45.74 -10.88 -22.66
CA ILE A 28 46.08 -11.97 -23.57
C ILE A 28 47.26 -12.76 -22.99
N ARG A 29 47.06 -14.06 -22.71
CA ARG A 29 47.95 -15.21 -23.04
C ARG A 29 47.61 -16.46 -22.20
N GLY A 30 47.39 -17.59 -22.86
CA GLY A 30 47.71 -18.92 -22.33
C GLY A 30 46.55 -19.85 -21.99
N SER A 31 46.37 -20.85 -22.86
CA SER A 31 46.00 -22.25 -22.57
C SER A 31 44.56 -22.67 -22.23
N GLU A 32 44.01 -23.42 -23.20
CA GLU A 32 43.24 -24.66 -23.05
C GLU A 32 41.86 -24.61 -22.37
N GLY A 33 40.85 -24.34 -23.21
CA GLY A 33 40.09 -25.47 -23.74
C GLY A 33 39.16 -26.23 -22.79
N GLN A 34 38.39 -25.56 -21.93
CA GLN A 34 37.05 -26.04 -21.60
C GLN A 34 36.02 -25.03 -22.08
N ARG A 35 35.43 -25.35 -23.24
CA ARG A 35 34.19 -24.73 -23.71
C ARG A 35 33.18 -24.88 -22.60
N THR A 36 32.93 -23.79 -21.88
CA THR A 36 31.69 -23.62 -21.13
C THR A 36 30.57 -24.05 -22.05
N LYS A 37 29.73 -24.98 -21.60
CA LYS A 37 28.48 -25.27 -22.29
C LYS A 37 27.76 -23.93 -22.38
N LEU A 38 27.84 -23.29 -23.54
CA LEU A 38 26.97 -22.20 -23.93
C LEU A 38 25.59 -22.81 -23.77
N MET A 39 24.93 -22.52 -22.65
CA MET A 39 23.53 -22.84 -22.49
C MET A 39 22.89 -22.19 -23.70
N ASP A 40 22.37 -23.02 -24.59
CA ASP A 40 21.62 -22.61 -25.77
C ASP A 40 20.32 -22.01 -25.25
N HIS A 41 20.44 -20.82 -24.67
CA HIS A 41 19.36 -20.07 -24.08
C HIS A 41 18.58 -19.51 -25.24
N ASN A 42 17.63 -20.32 -25.72
CA ASN A 42 16.59 -19.86 -26.60
C ASN A 42 16.02 -18.56 -26.00
N PRO A 43 16.15 -17.41 -26.69
CA PRO A 43 15.74 -16.11 -26.15
C PRO A 43 14.25 -16.09 -25.80
N THR A 44 13.46 -16.92 -26.50
CA THR A 44 12.05 -17.17 -26.23
C THR A 44 11.80 -17.78 -24.84
N VAL A 45 12.64 -18.72 -24.38
CA VAL A 45 12.53 -19.36 -23.06
C VAL A 45 12.89 -18.38 -21.95
N LEU A 46 13.99 -17.62 -22.11
CA LEU A 46 14.38 -16.60 -21.14
C LEU A 46 13.32 -15.52 -20.93
N ARG A 47 12.60 -15.15 -22.01
CA ARG A 47 11.49 -14.19 -21.93
C ARG A 47 10.26 -14.78 -21.25
N ALA A 48 9.97 -16.06 -21.47
CA ALA A 48 8.90 -16.76 -20.76
C ALA A 48 9.18 -16.83 -19.25
N ASP A 49 10.40 -17.20 -18.85
CA ASP A 49 10.82 -17.30 -17.45
C ASP A 49 10.78 -15.92 -16.74
N GLN A 50 11.12 -14.86 -17.46
CA GLN A 50 11.00 -13.50 -16.95
C GLN A 50 9.52 -13.13 -16.73
N ALA A 51 8.66 -13.43 -17.69
CA ALA A 51 7.22 -13.17 -17.57
C ALA A 51 6.58 -13.97 -16.43
N GLU A 52 6.98 -15.22 -16.22
CA GLU A 52 6.53 -16.04 -15.10
C GLU A 52 6.94 -15.45 -13.75
N ARG A 53 8.22 -15.07 -13.58
CA ARG A 53 8.70 -14.40 -12.37
C ARG A 53 7.96 -13.10 -12.08
N GLU A 54 7.61 -12.34 -13.12
CA GLU A 54 6.81 -11.12 -12.97
C GLU A 54 5.37 -11.41 -12.53
N ARG A 55 4.74 -12.47 -13.05
CA ARG A 55 3.42 -12.92 -12.60
C ARG A 55 3.46 -13.34 -11.13
N GLU A 56 4.46 -14.13 -10.75
CA GLU A 56 4.65 -14.56 -9.36
C GLU A 56 4.87 -13.38 -8.41
N ARG A 57 5.69 -12.41 -8.83
CA ARG A 57 5.91 -11.15 -8.10
C ARG A 57 4.60 -10.40 -7.87
N LYS A 58 3.78 -10.22 -8.92
CA LYS A 58 2.48 -9.56 -8.83
C LYS A 58 1.53 -10.27 -7.86
N LEU A 59 1.47 -11.61 -7.88
CA LEU A 59 0.65 -12.38 -6.95
C LEU A 59 1.12 -12.22 -5.49
N ARG A 60 2.43 -12.18 -5.26
CA ARG A 60 3.01 -11.94 -3.94
C ARG A 60 2.71 -10.53 -3.45
N GLU A 61 2.86 -9.52 -4.31
CA GLU A 61 2.55 -8.13 -4.00
C GLU A 61 1.06 -7.93 -3.67
N ALA A 62 0.15 -8.57 -4.41
CA ALA A 62 -1.29 -8.54 -4.12
C ALA A 62 -1.60 -9.09 -2.72
N ARG A 63 -1.07 -10.26 -2.37
CA ARG A 63 -1.23 -10.86 -1.03
C ARG A 63 -0.60 -10.00 0.07
N ASN A 64 0.54 -9.39 -0.22
CA ASN A 64 1.21 -8.51 0.73
C ASN A 64 0.44 -7.21 0.95
N MET A 65 -0.16 -6.65 -0.09
CA MET A 65 -1.03 -5.48 -0.01
C MET A 65 -2.22 -5.74 0.91
N GLU A 66 -2.91 -6.87 0.74
CA GLU A 66 -4.02 -7.29 1.60
C GLU A 66 -3.58 -7.42 3.07
N LYS A 67 -2.54 -8.23 3.36
CA LYS A 67 -2.02 -8.38 4.72
C LYS A 67 -1.54 -7.06 5.34
N ASN A 68 -0.97 -6.16 4.53
CA ASN A 68 -0.52 -4.87 5.03
C ASN A 68 -1.71 -3.95 5.35
N ALA A 69 -2.77 -3.99 4.56
CA ALA A 69 -4.01 -3.29 4.84
C ALA A 69 -4.68 -3.82 6.11
N GLU A 70 -4.72 -5.15 6.32
CA GLU A 70 -5.22 -5.76 7.55
C GLU A 70 -4.45 -5.28 8.78
N ARG A 71 -3.11 -5.35 8.74
CA ARG A 71 -2.26 -4.86 9.84
C ARG A 71 -2.45 -3.35 10.07
N ALA A 72 -2.59 -2.56 9.00
CA ALA A 72 -2.84 -1.13 9.10
C ALA A 72 -4.20 -0.82 9.73
N ALA A 73 -5.24 -1.59 9.38
CA ALA A 73 -6.56 -1.49 10.00
C ALA A 73 -6.50 -1.82 11.50
N MET A 74 -5.79 -2.88 11.89
CA MET A 74 -5.56 -3.23 13.30
C MET A 74 -4.81 -2.13 14.05
N ARG A 75 -3.74 -1.57 13.48
CA ARG A 75 -3.02 -0.44 14.08
C ARG A 75 -3.92 0.79 14.24
N ALA A 76 -4.74 1.11 13.24
CA ALA A 76 -5.67 2.23 13.30
C ALA A 76 -6.73 2.03 14.40
N HIS A 77 -7.23 0.80 14.57
CA HIS A 77 -8.14 0.46 15.66
C HIS A 77 -7.50 0.70 17.04
N PHE A 78 -6.29 0.19 17.28
CA PHE A 78 -5.59 0.39 18.55
C PHE A 78 -5.23 1.86 18.80
N ARG A 79 -4.82 2.60 17.77
CA ARG A 79 -4.59 4.04 17.90
C ARG A 79 -5.82 4.77 18.39
N ARG A 80 -7.00 4.47 17.84
CA ARG A 80 -8.27 5.03 18.30
C ARG A 80 -8.58 4.61 19.74
N LYS A 81 -8.41 3.33 20.07
CA LYS A 81 -8.66 2.79 21.42
C LYS A 81 -7.84 3.50 22.50
N TYR A 82 -6.58 3.79 22.21
CA TYR A 82 -5.64 4.42 23.15
C TYR A 82 -5.43 5.92 22.89
N GLN A 83 -6.30 6.57 22.11
CA GLN A 83 -6.26 8.02 21.83
C GLN A 83 -4.91 8.51 21.26
N LEU A 84 -4.23 7.65 20.49
CA LEU A 84 -2.97 7.97 19.83
C LEU A 84 -3.22 8.71 18.51
N PRO A 85 -2.27 9.55 18.05
CA PRO A 85 -2.37 10.23 16.77
C PRO A 85 -2.56 9.27 15.60
N THR A 86 -3.42 9.65 14.67
CA THR A 86 -3.70 8.89 13.45
C THR A 86 -2.49 8.85 12.53
N ASN A 87 -2.28 7.72 11.85
CA ASN A 87 -1.21 7.57 10.86
C ASN A 87 -1.77 7.66 9.43
N ALA A 88 -1.29 8.63 8.66
CA ALA A 88 -1.70 8.85 7.28
C ALA A 88 -1.35 7.67 6.36
N GLU A 89 -0.19 7.03 6.56
CA GLU A 89 0.27 5.89 5.77
C GLU A 89 -0.58 4.64 6.00
N ASP A 90 -1.00 4.40 7.25
CA ASP A 90 -1.92 3.31 7.55
C ASP A 90 -3.28 3.55 6.88
N SER A 91 -3.76 4.79 6.88
CA SER A 91 -4.98 5.17 6.18
C SER A 91 -4.86 4.97 4.65
N LYS A 92 -3.71 5.30 4.06
CA LYS A 92 -3.43 5.05 2.64
C LYS A 92 -3.42 3.56 2.33
N ARG A 93 -2.77 2.73 3.15
CA ARG A 93 -2.70 1.27 2.98
C ARG A 93 -4.08 0.62 3.05
N VAL A 94 -4.91 1.02 4.00
CA VAL A 94 -6.29 0.53 4.10
C VAL A 94 -7.07 0.93 2.85
N ARG A 95 -7.02 2.22 2.44
CA ARG A 95 -7.71 2.70 1.23
C ARG A 95 -7.25 1.99 -0.05
N ALA A 96 -5.95 1.70 -0.18
CA ALA A 96 -5.40 1.02 -1.35
C ALA A 96 -5.93 -0.40 -1.55
N ALA A 97 -6.44 -1.05 -0.49
CA ALA A 97 -7.04 -2.37 -0.53
C ALA A 97 -8.58 -2.35 -0.66
N VAL A 98 -9.22 -1.19 -0.53
CA VAL A 98 -10.68 -1.05 -0.69
C VAL A 98 -11.08 -1.49 -2.10
N GLY A 99 -12.08 -2.36 -2.19
CA GLY A 99 -12.58 -2.92 -3.46
C GLY A 99 -11.70 -4.01 -4.09
N LYS A 100 -10.52 -4.28 -3.54
CA LYS A 100 -9.61 -5.35 -4.02
C LYS A 100 -9.71 -6.63 -3.20
N VAL A 101 -10.16 -6.51 -1.95
CA VAL A 101 -10.36 -7.65 -1.03
C VAL A 101 -11.78 -8.17 -1.19
N VAL A 102 -11.91 -9.46 -1.51
CA VAL A 102 -13.20 -10.14 -1.60
C VAL A 102 -13.60 -10.62 -0.21
N LEU A 103 -14.71 -10.11 0.30
CA LEU A 103 -15.25 -10.52 1.59
C LEU A 103 -15.95 -11.88 1.44
N PRO A 104 -15.68 -12.88 2.30
CA PRO A 104 -16.41 -14.14 2.32
C PRO A 104 -17.92 -13.96 2.41
N HIS A 105 -18.68 -14.81 1.71
CA HIS A 105 -20.13 -14.68 1.57
C HIS A 105 -20.90 -14.62 2.91
N HIS A 106 -20.43 -15.31 3.95
CA HIS A 106 -21.05 -15.26 5.26
C HIS A 106 -20.85 -13.88 5.94
N LEU A 107 -19.66 -13.28 5.80
CA LEU A 107 -19.37 -11.94 6.33
C LEU A 107 -20.04 -10.85 5.48
N SER A 108 -20.21 -11.05 4.17
CA SER A 108 -20.93 -10.09 3.34
C SER A 108 -22.39 -9.95 3.77
N LYS A 109 -23.03 -11.03 4.22
CA LYS A 109 -24.38 -10.99 4.82
C LYS A 109 -24.44 -10.25 6.14
N MET A 110 -23.34 -10.21 6.91
CA MET A 110 -23.28 -9.45 8.17
C MET A 110 -23.11 -7.94 7.90
N VAL A 111 -22.35 -7.58 6.87
CA VAL A 111 -22.10 -6.18 6.49
C VAL A 111 -23.28 -5.58 5.72
N GLN A 112 -23.94 -6.37 4.87
CA GLN A 112 -25.20 -5.97 4.25
C GLN A 112 -26.26 -5.94 5.35
N SER A 113 -26.56 -4.75 5.86
CA SER A 113 -27.71 -4.56 6.73
C SER A 113 -28.94 -5.10 5.99
N LYS A 114 -29.72 -5.96 6.67
CA LYS A 114 -31.10 -6.28 6.27
C LYS A 114 -31.90 -4.99 6.33
N THR A 115 -31.75 -4.13 5.32
CA THR A 115 -32.70 -3.05 5.10
C THR A 115 -33.96 -3.73 4.60
N PRO A 116 -35.09 -3.68 5.35
CA PRO A 116 -36.34 -4.05 4.74
C PRO A 116 -36.54 -3.12 3.55
N VAL A 117 -37.12 -3.70 2.50
CA VAL A 117 -37.55 -3.02 1.28
C VAL A 117 -38.10 -1.64 1.61
N LYS A 118 -37.53 -0.66 0.90
CA LYS A 118 -37.93 0.74 0.84
C LYS A 118 -39.44 0.87 0.62
N GLU A 119 -40.17 0.96 1.71
CA GLU A 119 -41.27 1.90 1.82
C GLU A 119 -40.95 2.85 2.97
N ARG A 120 -41.29 4.14 2.77
CA ARG A 120 -41.14 5.30 3.66
C ARG A 120 -40.08 6.30 3.17
N SER A 121 -40.59 7.19 2.32
CA SER A 121 -40.36 8.64 2.39
C SER A 121 -39.10 9.05 3.17
N SER A 122 -38.01 9.32 2.44
CA SER A 122 -36.79 9.89 3.01
C SER A 122 -37.15 11.08 3.91
N LEU A 123 -36.57 11.21 5.10
CA LEU A 123 -36.77 12.37 5.99
C LEU A 123 -36.57 13.72 5.26
N LEU A 124 -35.74 13.72 4.22
CA LEU A 124 -35.49 14.85 3.31
C LEU A 124 -36.69 15.24 2.44
N SER A 125 -37.63 14.32 2.18
CA SER A 125 -38.87 14.62 1.45
C SER A 125 -39.79 15.56 2.24
N VAL A 126 -39.77 15.50 3.57
CA VAL A 126 -40.54 16.40 4.45
C VAL A 126 -40.08 17.85 4.29
N PHE A 127 -38.79 18.07 4.03
CA PHE A 127 -38.23 19.41 3.85
C PHE A 127 -38.41 20.01 2.45
N LYS A 128 -38.88 19.23 1.46
CA LYS A 128 -39.09 19.74 0.09
C LYS A 128 -40.18 20.81 0.00
N ASN A 129 -41.12 20.81 0.94
CA ASN A 129 -42.20 21.79 0.98
C ASN A 129 -41.87 23.02 1.84
N LEU A 130 -40.69 23.06 2.48
CA LEU A 130 -40.21 24.27 3.15
C LEU A 130 -39.41 25.12 2.15
N SER A 131 -40.11 25.97 1.40
CA SER A 131 -39.47 27.09 0.72
C SER A 131 -39.12 28.16 1.75
N PHE A 132 -37.84 28.32 2.07
CA PHE A 132 -37.36 29.49 2.79
C PHE A 132 -37.55 30.72 1.89
N ARG A 133 -38.50 31.60 2.22
CA ARG A 133 -38.64 32.90 1.55
C ARG A 133 -37.41 33.74 1.88
N GLN A 134 -36.61 34.02 0.85
CA GLN A 134 -35.42 34.87 0.92
C GLN A 134 -35.87 36.34 0.94
N ASP A 135 -36.40 36.79 2.07
CA ASP A 135 -36.90 38.16 2.26
C ASP A 135 -36.05 38.92 3.29
N PHE A 136 -34.73 38.97 3.09
CA PHE A 136 -33.86 39.91 3.79
C PHE A 136 -32.95 40.62 2.79
N THR A 137 -33.56 41.38 1.88
CA THR A 137 -32.88 42.51 1.24
C THR A 137 -32.96 43.71 2.19
N HIS A 138 -31.98 43.85 3.09
CA HIS A 138 -31.73 45.15 3.70
C HIS A 138 -30.67 45.88 2.87
N ASN A 139 -31.17 46.86 2.12
CA ASN A 139 -30.50 47.87 1.35
C ASN A 139 -29.33 48.49 2.15
N THR A 140 -28.09 48.28 1.73
CA THR A 140 -26.93 49.05 2.20
C THR A 140 -26.58 50.07 1.13
N GLN A 141 -27.17 51.27 1.24
CA GLN A 141 -26.68 52.44 0.52
C GLN A 141 -25.27 52.78 1.04
N ARG A 142 -24.25 52.56 0.21
CA ARG A 142 -22.92 53.13 0.43
C ARG A 142 -22.88 54.49 -0.26
N ASN A 143 -22.99 55.54 0.53
CA ASN A 143 -22.73 56.90 0.06
C ASN A 143 -21.22 57.06 -0.18
N ALA A 144 -20.88 57.44 -1.41
CA ALA A 144 -19.55 57.83 -1.80
C ALA A 144 -19.13 59.13 -1.08
N THR A 145 -17.93 59.15 -0.52
CA THR A 145 -17.18 60.39 -0.27
C THR A 145 -15.73 60.19 -0.68
N SER A 146 -15.43 60.67 -1.88
CA SER A 146 -14.08 60.91 -2.38
C SER A 146 -13.48 62.08 -1.60
N LYS A 147 -12.40 61.84 -0.85
CA LYS A 147 -11.58 62.93 -0.28
C LYS A 147 -10.25 63.01 -1.04
N ARG A 148 -9.87 64.26 -1.28
CA ARG A 148 -8.65 64.75 -1.93
C ARG A 148 -7.38 64.23 -1.27
#